data_AF-A0A818IV39-F1
#
_entry.id   AF-A0A818IV39-F1
#
_cell.length_a   1.000
_cell.length_b   1.000
_cell.length_c   1.000
_cell.angle_alpha   90.00
_cell.angle_beta   90.00
_cell.angle_gamma   90.00
#
_symmetry.space_group_name_H-M   'P 1'
#
loop_
_entity.id
_entity.type
_entity.pdbx_description
1 polymer ?
#
loop_
_entity_poly.entity_id
_entity_poly.type
_entity_poly.pdbx_seq_one_letter_code
_entity_poly.pdbx_strand_id
1 'polypeptide(L)'
;MLELEKNPVLTNQQRKQLDMKQQVDHPPEKRITNQERKRLEIEAGISQQKGRDRDGSNQGTHQGISQIQGQVDDPPEKRITNQERKRLEIEAGISQQKGRGRDGSNQVRHPSTWTHQGISRRQEQVDDSPEKIITNQERKRSEEDTVGTKIGYTSTTGYSNERKSYRSQCKVPASYKDDGCAKEPRRRVVRRIRPPKDSPLDLFGNPASSQYDLAPDGSMYPFRLLIGKFYNGEGFTVKSFIQHVGQMLDQKGFDWYITEEEDDFLEKLNSGDYIVAWIISFCSLPTLVEQFSAAILKYHNAGNGLFLFGENDIASLDKTNIALQAIFGSEYLLEGNTPGQGTLKPSPDPFTSGHFLQDHLIMAGIESLYEGITICYPRAQHSELQVLATSTNGHSCILCRDIDDSKGRVVVDVGFTKLFEQYWNTAGTGRYVINVSCWLTGVNFID
;
A
#
# COMPACT_ATOMS: atom_id res chain seq x y z
N MET A 1 -66.33 25.67 37.27
CA MET A 1 -65.29 25.07 38.14
C MET A 1 -64.52 24.08 37.29
N LEU A 2 -63.36 24.48 36.78
CA LEU A 2 -62.43 23.63 36.04
C LEU A 2 -61.05 23.98 36.62
N GLU A 3 -60.53 23.07 37.45
CA GLU A 3 -59.19 23.14 38.01
C GLU A 3 -58.17 22.83 36.90
N LEU A 4 -57.21 23.73 36.71
CA LEU A 4 -56.05 23.54 35.85
C LEU A 4 -54.96 22.82 36.66
N GLU A 5 -54.72 21.55 36.33
CA GLU A 5 -53.60 20.76 36.85
C GLU A 5 -52.25 21.38 36.43
N LYS A 6 -51.38 21.64 37.41
CA LYS A 6 -50.00 22.08 37.19
C LYS A 6 -49.09 20.85 37.09
N ASN A 7 -48.50 20.63 35.92
CA ASN A 7 -47.42 19.66 35.75
C ASN A 7 -46.13 20.12 36.45
N PRO A 8 -45.47 19.27 37.26
CA PRO A 8 -44.23 19.63 37.91
C PRO A 8 -43.04 19.62 36.94
N VAL A 9 -42.24 20.68 36.98
CA VAL A 9 -41.00 20.80 36.23
C VAL A 9 -39.93 19.92 36.88
N LEU A 10 -39.49 18.88 36.17
CA LEU A 10 -38.41 17.99 36.61
C LEU A 10 -37.07 18.73 36.69
N THR A 11 -36.37 18.52 37.79
CA THR A 11 -35.02 19.07 38.01
C THR A 11 -33.99 18.38 37.11
N ASN A 12 -32.87 19.06 36.82
CA ASN A 12 -31.78 18.53 35.98
C ASN A 12 -31.19 17.22 36.53
N GLN A 13 -31.27 17.00 37.84
CA GLN A 13 -30.83 15.75 38.48
C GLN A 13 -31.80 14.59 38.21
N GLN A 14 -33.11 14.87 38.20
CA GLN A 14 -34.13 13.87 37.85
C GLN A 14 -34.12 13.54 36.35
N ARG A 15 -33.78 14.50 35.48
CA ARG A 15 -33.55 14.23 34.04
C ARG A 15 -32.36 13.30 33.82
N LYS A 16 -31.24 13.52 34.53
CA LYS A 16 -30.06 12.64 34.47
C LYS A 16 -30.35 11.21 34.97
N GLN A 17 -31.20 11.06 35.99
CA GLN A 17 -31.61 9.73 36.45
C GLN A 17 -32.58 9.02 35.50
N LEU A 18 -33.40 9.77 34.76
CA LEU A 18 -34.27 9.21 33.72
C LEU A 18 -33.44 8.72 32.51
N ASP A 19 -32.44 9.49 32.09
CA ASP A 19 -31.54 9.12 30.98
C ASP A 19 -30.69 7.88 31.30
N MET A 20 -30.23 7.74 32.56
CA MET A 20 -29.52 6.53 32.99
C MET A 20 -30.40 5.28 33.04
N LYS A 21 -31.70 5.43 33.33
CA LYS A 21 -32.64 4.29 33.35
C LYS A 21 -33.05 3.84 31.95
N GLN A 22 -33.02 4.72 30.95
CA GLN A 22 -33.34 4.35 29.56
C GLN A 22 -32.19 3.64 28.83
N GLN A 23 -30.97 3.61 29.39
CA GLN A 23 -29.82 2.93 28.79
C GLN A 23 -29.68 1.43 29.14
N VAL A 24 -30.59 0.86 29.94
CA VAL A 24 -30.43 -0.52 30.46
C VAL A 24 -31.25 -1.58 29.69
N ASP A 25 -32.20 -1.20 28.82
CA ASP A 25 -33.12 -2.15 28.18
C ASP A 25 -32.97 -2.34 26.65
N HIS A 26 -31.84 -1.94 26.05
CA HIS A 26 -31.57 -2.27 24.65
C HIS A 26 -30.66 -3.50 24.52
N PRO A 27 -31.11 -4.59 23.87
CA PRO A 27 -30.23 -5.72 23.57
C PRO A 27 -29.05 -5.23 22.72
N PRO A 28 -27.84 -5.78 22.90
CA PRO A 28 -26.67 -5.32 22.17
C PRO A 28 -26.92 -5.47 20.67
N GLU A 29 -26.98 -4.35 19.95
CA GLU A 29 -27.00 -4.35 18.50
C GLU A 29 -25.78 -5.15 18.03
N LYS A 30 -26.03 -6.18 17.22
CA LYS A 30 -24.96 -6.91 16.54
C LYS A 30 -24.12 -5.89 15.81
N ARG A 31 -22.86 -5.76 16.21
CA ARG A 31 -21.89 -4.84 15.61
C ARG A 31 -21.60 -5.34 14.20
N ILE A 32 -22.38 -4.87 13.22
CA ILE A 32 -22.19 -5.16 11.81
C ILE A 32 -20.80 -4.64 11.44
N THR A 33 -19.93 -5.53 10.99
CA THR A 33 -18.58 -5.17 10.57
C THR A 33 -18.65 -4.25 9.34
N ASN A 34 -17.64 -3.39 9.13
CA ASN A 34 -17.58 -2.54 7.93
C ASN A 34 -17.61 -3.36 6.63
N GLN A 35 -17.17 -4.62 6.70
CA GLN A 35 -17.23 -5.59 5.61
C GLN A 35 -18.66 -6.07 5.32
N GLU A 36 -19.47 -6.32 6.36
CA GLU A 36 -20.89 -6.66 6.21
C GLU A 36 -21.72 -5.44 5.75
N ARG A 37 -21.39 -4.22 6.16
CA ARG A 37 -22.02 -3.00 5.62
C ARG A 37 -21.80 -2.86 4.11
N LYS A 38 -20.56 -3.01 3.64
CA LYS A 38 -20.24 -2.96 2.21
C LYS A 38 -20.92 -4.08 1.42
N ARG A 39 -21.02 -5.29 1.99
CA ARG A 39 -21.76 -6.40 1.38
C ARG A 39 -23.26 -6.08 1.23
N LEU A 40 -23.88 -5.50 2.26
CA LEU A 40 -25.29 -5.11 2.23
C LEU A 40 -25.57 -3.95 1.25
N GLU A 41 -24.65 -3.00 1.10
CA GLU A 41 -24.75 -1.92 0.11
C GLU A 41 -24.70 -2.46 -1.34
N ILE A 42 -23.81 -3.42 -1.62
CA ILE A 42 -23.72 -4.09 -2.93
C ILE A 42 -25.00 -4.91 -3.22
N GLU A 43 -25.48 -5.67 -2.24
CA GLU A 43 -26.71 -6.47 -2.38
C GLU A 43 -27.95 -5.57 -2.59
N ALA A 44 -28.02 -4.41 -1.92
CA ALA A 44 -29.09 -3.43 -2.11
C ALA A 44 -29.07 -2.77 -3.51
N GLY A 45 -27.87 -2.45 -4.02
CA GLY A 45 -27.70 -1.90 -5.38
C GLY A 45 -28.17 -2.86 -6.48
N ILE A 46 -27.85 -4.15 -6.34
CA ILE A 46 -28.27 -5.20 -7.28
C ILE A 46 -29.81 -5.39 -7.27
N SER A 47 -30.44 -5.25 -6.10
CA SER A 47 -31.89 -5.40 -5.95
C SER A 47 -32.67 -4.23 -6.57
N GLN A 48 -32.13 -3.00 -6.49
CA GLN A 48 -32.75 -1.82 -7.14
C GLN A 48 -32.67 -1.87 -8.67
N GLN A 49 -31.61 -2.46 -9.23
CA GLN A 49 -31.48 -2.63 -10.68
C GLN A 49 -32.50 -3.64 -11.24
N LYS A 50 -32.79 -4.73 -10.52
CA LYS A 50 -33.81 -5.71 -10.91
C LYS A 50 -35.25 -5.19 -10.84
N GLY A 51 -35.49 -4.08 -10.14
CA GLY A 51 -36.80 -3.43 -10.05
C GLY A 51 -37.14 -2.52 -11.23
N ARG A 52 -36.14 -2.04 -12.00
CA ARG A 52 -36.37 -1.12 -13.13
C ARG A 52 -36.69 -1.81 -14.45
N ASP A 53 -36.38 -3.10 -14.60
CA ASP A 53 -36.62 -3.85 -15.84
C ASP A 53 -38.03 -4.45 -15.96
N ARG A 54 -38.97 -4.12 -15.05
CA ARG A 54 -40.31 -4.72 -15.03
C ARG A 54 -41.48 -3.83 -15.45
N ASP A 55 -41.29 -2.52 -15.62
CA ASP A 55 -42.38 -1.63 -16.05
C ASP A 55 -42.09 -0.99 -17.41
N GLY A 56 -42.44 -1.75 -18.45
CA GLY A 56 -42.47 -1.30 -19.84
C GLY A 56 -43.72 -1.82 -20.55
N SER A 57 -44.89 -1.27 -20.21
CA SER A 57 -46.16 -1.54 -20.89
C SER A 57 -46.21 -0.83 -22.23
N ASN A 58 -46.35 -1.61 -23.32
CA ASN A 58 -46.51 -1.13 -24.69
C ASN A 58 -48.01 -1.20 -25.08
N GLN A 59 -48.60 -0.09 -25.51
CA GLN A 59 -49.94 -0.01 -26.13
C GLN A 59 -49.80 0.30 -27.62
N GLY A 60 -50.56 -0.38 -28.49
CA GLY A 60 -50.93 0.18 -29.80
C GLY A 60 -50.99 -0.76 -31.02
N THR A 61 -52.12 -1.45 -31.16
CA THR A 61 -52.97 -1.63 -32.37
C THR A 61 -52.44 -2.21 -33.71
N HIS A 62 -52.91 -3.45 -33.98
CA HIS A 62 -53.46 -4.13 -35.18
C HIS A 62 -53.34 -3.58 -36.62
N GLN A 63 -52.97 -4.48 -37.56
CA GLN A 63 -53.76 -5.09 -38.68
C GLN A 63 -52.77 -5.87 -39.57
N GLY A 64 -52.94 -7.09 -40.11
CA GLY A 64 -53.95 -8.16 -40.10
C GLY A 64 -53.43 -9.37 -40.93
N ILE A 65 -54.14 -10.51 -40.86
CA ILE A 65 -54.40 -11.55 -41.91
C ILE A 65 -53.15 -12.09 -42.69
N SER A 66 -52.77 -13.37 -42.77
CA SER A 66 -53.46 -14.67 -42.74
C SER A 66 -52.44 -15.84 -42.77
N GLN A 67 -52.85 -16.97 -42.19
CA GLN A 67 -52.69 -18.35 -42.71
C GLN A 67 -51.31 -19.05 -42.76
N ILE A 68 -51.26 -20.16 -41.99
CA ILE A 68 -50.88 -21.53 -42.37
C ILE A 68 -49.62 -22.14 -41.71
N GLN A 69 -49.89 -23.32 -41.11
CA GLN A 69 -49.03 -24.47 -40.80
C GLN A 69 -48.02 -24.42 -39.64
N GLY A 70 -48.52 -24.87 -38.48
CA GLY A 70 -48.00 -25.98 -37.69
C GLY A 70 -46.51 -26.34 -37.78
N GLN A 71 -45.79 -26.01 -36.71
CA GLN A 71 -44.67 -26.79 -36.19
C GLN A 71 -44.72 -26.73 -34.66
N VAL A 72 -44.40 -27.85 -34.03
CA VAL A 72 -44.37 -28.04 -32.57
C VAL A 72 -43.18 -27.24 -32.04
N ASP A 73 -43.42 -26.24 -31.19
CA ASP A 73 -42.36 -25.50 -30.50
C ASP A 73 -41.78 -26.34 -29.36
N ASP A 74 -40.51 -26.71 -29.49
CA ASP A 74 -39.66 -27.09 -28.38
C ASP A 74 -39.54 -25.92 -27.37
N PRO A 75 -39.41 -26.19 -26.06
CA PRO A 75 -39.30 -25.13 -25.05
C PRO A 75 -38.06 -24.26 -25.32
N PRO A 76 -38.13 -22.94 -25.04
CA PRO A 76 -37.03 -22.04 -25.34
C PRO A 76 -35.79 -22.45 -24.56
N GLU A 77 -34.76 -22.91 -25.27
CA GLU A 77 -33.44 -23.10 -24.71
C GLU A 77 -32.98 -21.77 -24.10
N LYS A 78 -32.74 -21.79 -22.79
CA LYS A 78 -32.11 -20.68 -22.07
C LYS A 78 -30.79 -20.40 -22.78
N ARG A 79 -30.67 -19.22 -23.39
CA ARG A 79 -29.38 -18.69 -23.88
C ARG A 79 -28.46 -18.53 -22.67
N ILE A 80 -27.64 -19.54 -22.43
CA ILE A 80 -26.55 -19.52 -21.48
C ILE A 80 -25.56 -18.46 -21.98
N THR A 81 -25.32 -17.43 -21.16
CA THR A 81 -24.37 -16.38 -21.51
C THR A 81 -22.95 -16.97 -21.57
N ASN A 82 -22.03 -16.33 -22.32
CA ASN A 82 -20.63 -16.76 -22.38
C ASN A 82 -19.96 -16.80 -20.99
N GLN A 83 -20.47 -16.03 -20.02
CA GLN A 83 -20.05 -16.09 -18.62
C GLN A 83 -20.56 -17.34 -17.90
N GLU A 84 -21.81 -17.74 -18.10
CA GLU A 84 -22.36 -18.96 -17.50
C GLU A 84 -21.74 -20.23 -18.11
N ARG A 85 -21.37 -20.21 -19.41
CA ARG A 85 -20.58 -21.30 -20.02
C ARG A 85 -19.22 -21.47 -19.34
N LYS A 86 -18.48 -20.38 -19.14
CA LYS A 86 -17.19 -20.41 -18.43
C LYS A 86 -17.32 -20.89 -16.99
N ARG A 87 -18.41 -20.51 -16.30
CA ARG A 87 -18.68 -20.98 -14.94
C ARG A 87 -18.95 -22.49 -14.88
N LEU A 88 -19.73 -23.03 -15.82
CA LEU A 88 -20.02 -24.47 -15.92
C LEU A 88 -18.79 -25.30 -16.32
N GLU A 89 -17.90 -24.76 -17.16
CA GLU A 89 -16.61 -25.40 -17.49
C GLU A 89 -15.67 -25.50 -16.27
N ILE A 90 -15.64 -24.46 -15.43
CA ILE A 90 -14.87 -24.46 -14.17
C ILE A 90 -15.46 -25.46 -13.16
N GLU A 91 -16.78 -25.49 -12.99
CA GLU A 91 -17.45 -26.43 -12.08
C GLU A 91 -17.28 -27.90 -12.55
N ALA A 92 -17.28 -28.15 -13.86
CA ALA A 92 -17.01 -29.48 -14.43
C ALA A 92 -15.54 -29.92 -14.25
N GLY A 93 -14.57 -29.00 -14.37
CA GLY A 93 -13.15 -29.27 -14.13
C GLY A 93 -12.83 -29.62 -12.68
N ILE A 94 -13.49 -28.96 -11.72
CA ILE A 94 -13.33 -29.21 -10.28
C ILE A 94 -13.92 -30.58 -9.87
N SER A 95 -14.98 -31.04 -10.55
CA SER A 95 -15.59 -32.34 -10.28
C SER A 95 -14.74 -33.52 -10.78
N GLN A 96 -13.97 -33.35 -11.86
CA GLN A 96 -13.08 -34.40 -12.38
C GLN A 96 -11.80 -34.60 -11.54
N GLN A 97 -11.35 -33.60 -10.78
CA GLN A 97 -10.16 -33.73 -9.93
C GLN A 97 -10.41 -34.38 -8.56
N LYS A 98 -11.67 -34.53 -8.13
CA LYS A 98 -12.02 -35.19 -6.85
C LYS A 98 -12.28 -36.70 -6.95
N GLY A 99 -12.09 -37.32 -8.12
CA GLY A 99 -12.44 -38.71 -8.38
C GLY A 99 -11.30 -39.72 -8.51
N ARG A 100 -10.03 -39.35 -8.29
CA ARG A 100 -8.90 -40.28 -8.44
C ARG A 100 -7.98 -40.28 -7.23
N GLY A 101 -8.27 -41.16 -6.28
CA GLY A 101 -7.38 -41.48 -5.18
C GLY A 101 -7.77 -42.78 -4.50
N ARG A 102 -7.31 -43.92 -5.04
CA ARG A 102 -6.88 -45.15 -4.35
C ARG A 102 -6.71 -46.30 -5.34
N ASP A 103 -5.47 -46.73 -5.53
CA ASP A 103 -4.98 -48.12 -5.36
C ASP A 103 -3.68 -48.35 -6.12
N GLY A 104 -2.79 -49.15 -5.53
CA GLY A 104 -1.73 -49.81 -6.29
C GLY A 104 -0.32 -49.72 -5.70
N SER A 105 -0.05 -50.60 -4.74
CA SER A 105 1.27 -51.09 -4.36
C SER A 105 2.18 -51.43 -5.55
N ASN A 106 3.49 -51.16 -5.44
CA ASN A 106 4.50 -52.16 -5.80
C ASN A 106 5.89 -51.92 -5.20
N GLN A 107 6.42 -52.98 -4.61
CA GLN A 107 7.82 -53.20 -4.22
C GLN A 107 8.75 -53.16 -5.44
N VAL A 108 9.99 -52.67 -5.31
CA VAL A 108 11.22 -53.37 -5.73
C VAL A 108 12.47 -52.82 -4.98
N ARG A 109 13.10 -53.71 -4.22
CA ARG A 109 14.52 -53.99 -3.91
C ARG A 109 15.64 -52.90 -4.05
N HIS A 110 16.40 -52.78 -2.95
CA HIS A 110 17.82 -52.37 -2.82
C HIS A 110 18.80 -53.35 -3.51
N PRO A 111 20.06 -52.96 -3.83
CA PRO A 111 21.22 -52.91 -2.90
C PRO A 111 22.14 -51.67 -3.17
N SER A 112 23.14 -51.24 -2.39
CA SER A 112 23.97 -51.79 -1.31
C SER A 112 24.82 -50.66 -0.69
N THR A 113 25.06 -50.77 0.62
CA THR A 113 26.32 -50.50 1.37
C THR A 113 27.11 -49.20 1.16
N TRP A 114 27.31 -48.43 2.24
CA TRP A 114 28.65 -48.16 2.82
C TRP A 114 28.50 -47.74 4.29
N THR A 115 29.34 -48.35 5.13
CA THR A 115 29.50 -48.23 6.58
C THR A 115 30.60 -47.22 6.92
N HIS A 116 30.41 -46.36 7.93
CA HIS A 116 31.19 -46.36 9.19
C HIS A 116 30.84 -45.18 10.13
N GLN A 117 30.66 -45.54 11.41
CA GLN A 117 31.10 -44.88 12.67
C GLN A 117 31.08 -43.33 12.71
N GLY A 118 30.33 -42.66 13.59
CA GLY A 118 30.16 -42.91 15.03
C GLY A 118 31.03 -41.91 15.80
N ILE A 119 30.42 -41.07 16.65
CA ILE A 119 30.93 -40.61 17.97
C ILE A 119 30.06 -39.45 18.53
N SER A 120 29.63 -39.69 19.78
CA SER A 120 29.31 -38.79 20.90
C SER A 120 28.19 -37.75 20.82
N ARG A 121 27.10 -38.12 21.52
CA ARG A 121 26.22 -37.23 22.28
C ARG A 121 27.03 -36.43 23.31
N ARG A 122 26.88 -35.10 23.32
CA ARG A 122 27.02 -34.28 24.52
C ARG A 122 25.64 -33.74 24.89
N GLN A 123 25.24 -34.04 26.12
CA GLN A 123 24.18 -33.36 26.85
C GLN A 123 24.66 -31.94 27.12
N GLU A 124 23.89 -30.93 26.71
CA GLU A 124 23.99 -29.59 27.27
C GLU A 124 22.86 -29.40 28.28
N GLN A 125 23.30 -28.98 29.46
CA GLN A 125 22.49 -28.67 30.62
C GLN A 125 21.64 -27.44 30.35
N VAL A 126 20.37 -27.53 30.74
CA VAL A 126 19.46 -26.40 30.87
C VAL A 126 19.81 -25.72 32.20
N ASP A 127 20.40 -24.53 32.13
CA ASP A 127 20.55 -23.65 33.29
C ASP A 127 19.26 -22.85 33.47
N ASP A 128 18.53 -23.19 34.53
CA ASP A 128 17.45 -22.38 35.09
C ASP A 128 18.05 -21.14 35.76
N SER A 129 17.70 -19.95 35.25
CA SER A 129 17.88 -18.69 35.98
C SER A 129 16.55 -17.94 36.04
N PRO A 130 16.15 -17.44 37.23
CA PRO A 130 14.79 -17.00 37.47
C PRO A 130 14.48 -15.63 36.85
N GLU A 131 13.29 -15.57 36.26
CA GLU A 131 12.62 -14.35 35.81
C GLU A 131 12.55 -13.30 36.93
N LYS A 132 13.13 -12.13 36.68
CA LYS A 132 12.86 -10.92 37.47
C LYS A 132 11.53 -10.33 37.02
N ILE A 133 10.50 -10.54 37.83
CA ILE A 133 9.25 -9.79 37.81
C ILE A 133 9.58 -8.34 38.22
N ILE A 134 9.52 -7.40 37.27
CA ILE A 134 9.57 -5.96 37.55
C ILE A 134 8.12 -5.48 37.65
N THR A 135 7.71 -5.09 38.86
CA THR A 135 6.40 -4.54 39.16
C THR A 135 6.32 -3.05 38.81
N ASN A 136 5.20 -2.64 38.23
CA ASN A 136 4.86 -1.26 37.87
C ASN A 136 4.52 -0.39 39.10
N GLN A 137 5.52 -0.07 39.93
CA GLN A 137 5.36 0.90 41.02
C GLN A 137 6.61 1.77 41.19
N GLU A 138 6.90 2.63 40.20
CA GLU A 138 7.78 3.78 40.42
C GLU A 138 7.60 4.87 39.34
N ARG A 139 6.34 5.19 39.00
CA ARG A 139 5.98 6.31 38.14
C ARG A 139 5.15 7.34 38.92
N LYS A 140 5.82 8.05 39.82
CA LYS A 140 5.33 9.31 40.45
C LYS A 140 6.50 9.98 41.17
N ARG A 141 7.21 10.88 40.47
CA ARG A 141 7.91 12.08 40.98
C ARG A 141 8.90 12.58 39.93
N SER A 142 8.50 13.58 39.15
CA SER A 142 9.32 14.72 38.69
C SER A 142 8.61 15.45 37.54
N GLU A 143 7.60 16.25 37.89
CA GLU A 143 7.08 17.31 37.02
C GLU A 143 6.79 18.53 37.91
N GLU A 144 7.82 19.26 38.29
CA GLU A 144 7.73 20.66 38.72
C GLU A 144 8.98 21.36 38.22
N ASP A 145 8.86 22.02 37.06
CA ASP A 145 9.40 23.36 36.80
C ASP A 145 9.26 23.67 35.30
N THR A 146 8.23 24.42 34.93
CA THR A 146 8.22 25.13 33.64
C THR A 146 7.56 26.48 33.81
N VAL A 147 8.40 27.51 33.85
CA VAL A 147 8.06 28.92 33.81
C VAL A 147 7.42 29.23 32.46
N GLY A 148 6.25 29.86 32.51
CA GLY A 148 5.41 30.12 31.35
C GLY A 148 5.95 31.20 30.40
N THR A 149 5.62 31.05 29.13
CA THR A 149 5.51 32.17 28.18
C THR A 149 4.24 31.95 27.35
N LYS A 150 3.25 32.81 27.58
CA LYS A 150 2.00 32.88 26.82
C LYS A 150 2.27 33.57 25.47
N ILE A 151 1.96 32.90 24.37
CA ILE A 151 1.64 33.56 23.10
C ILE A 151 0.30 32.98 22.65
N GLY A 152 -0.71 33.85 22.59
CA GLY A 152 -2.06 33.50 22.14
C GLY A 152 -2.15 33.50 20.62
N TYR A 153 -2.90 32.56 20.07
CA TYR A 153 -3.36 32.58 18.69
C TYR A 153 -4.88 32.50 18.65
N THR A 154 -5.49 33.56 18.14
CA THR A 154 -6.87 33.60 17.66
C THR A 154 -6.93 32.95 16.29
N SER A 155 -7.82 31.97 16.10
CA SER A 155 -8.02 31.29 14.82
C SER A 155 -9.01 32.05 13.93
N THR A 156 -8.63 32.30 12.68
CA THR A 156 -9.52 32.31 11.51
C THR A 156 -8.71 32.44 10.21
N THR A 157 -9.21 31.79 9.15
CA THR A 157 -8.97 31.95 7.69
C THR A 157 -7.97 31.03 6.95
N GLY A 158 -8.55 30.30 5.99
CA GLY A 158 -8.13 30.12 4.58
C GLY A 158 -6.66 29.82 4.25
N TYR A 159 -6.35 28.57 3.93
CA TYR A 159 -5.09 28.19 3.29
C TYR A 159 -5.20 28.35 1.76
N SER A 160 -4.68 29.45 1.22
CA SER A 160 -4.23 29.54 -0.17
C SER A 160 -2.70 29.60 -0.16
N ASN A 161 -2.05 28.52 -0.60
CA ASN A 161 -0.60 28.47 -0.77
C ASN A 161 -0.18 29.27 -2.02
N GLU A 162 -0.13 30.59 -1.92
CA GLU A 162 0.60 31.43 -2.90
C GLU A 162 2.09 31.48 -2.52
N ARG A 163 2.84 30.42 -2.85
CA ARG A 163 4.29 30.53 -2.96
C ARG A 163 4.61 31.14 -4.32
N LYS A 164 5.23 32.32 -4.30
CA LYS A 164 5.62 33.10 -5.48
C LYS A 164 6.36 32.22 -6.49
N SER A 165 5.75 32.07 -7.66
CA SER A 165 6.34 31.43 -8.85
C SER A 165 7.62 32.17 -9.27
N TYR A 166 8.78 31.66 -8.84
CA TYR A 166 10.04 31.98 -9.49
C TYR A 166 10.19 31.07 -10.70
N ARG A 167 9.64 31.55 -11.82
CA ARG A 167 9.82 30.94 -13.14
C ARG A 167 11.24 31.22 -13.64
N SER A 168 12.24 30.50 -13.12
CA SER A 168 13.55 30.39 -13.76
C SER A 168 13.63 29.03 -14.47
N GLN A 169 14.01 29.07 -15.74
CA GLN A 169 14.12 27.93 -16.64
C GLN A 169 15.15 26.91 -16.11
N CYS A 170 14.73 25.96 -15.28
CA CYS A 170 15.46 24.73 -15.07
C CYS A 170 15.11 23.78 -16.22
N LYS A 171 15.73 24.00 -17.38
CA LYS A 171 15.93 22.89 -18.31
C LYS A 171 16.89 21.94 -17.61
N VAL A 172 16.40 20.77 -17.19
CA VAL A 172 17.25 19.61 -16.95
C VAL A 172 18.18 19.49 -18.16
N PRO A 173 19.51 19.34 -17.99
CA PRO A 173 20.43 19.29 -19.10
C PRO A 173 20.02 18.16 -20.06
N ALA A 174 19.42 18.53 -21.19
CA ALA A 174 19.30 17.62 -22.31
C ALA A 174 20.73 17.34 -22.77
N SER A 175 21.12 16.06 -22.76
CA SER A 175 22.43 15.51 -23.11
C SER A 175 23.51 15.53 -22.03
N TYR A 176 23.52 14.47 -21.22
CA TYR A 176 24.76 13.72 -21.02
C TYR A 176 24.99 12.92 -22.32
N LYS A 177 25.52 13.59 -23.36
CA LYS A 177 26.03 12.88 -24.54
C LYS A 177 27.42 12.40 -24.15
N ASP A 178 27.47 11.11 -23.83
CA ASP A 178 28.69 10.38 -23.57
C ASP A 178 29.59 10.45 -24.81
N ASP A 179 30.76 11.06 -24.66
CA ASP A 179 31.77 11.21 -25.72
C ASP A 179 32.37 9.83 -26.02
N GLY A 180 31.71 9.07 -26.90
CA GLY A 180 32.34 8.22 -27.91
C GLY A 180 33.57 7.42 -27.50
N CYS A 181 33.56 6.73 -26.36
CA CYS A 181 34.49 5.64 -26.08
C CYS A 181 33.73 4.52 -25.38
N ALA A 182 33.27 3.55 -26.18
CA ALA A 182 32.65 2.32 -25.73
C ALA A 182 33.62 1.50 -24.85
N LYS A 183 33.73 1.89 -23.59
CA LYS A 183 34.15 1.04 -22.49
C LYS A 183 32.90 0.84 -21.68
N GLU A 184 32.49 -0.42 -21.48
CA GLU A 184 31.37 -0.77 -20.60
C GLU A 184 31.41 0.11 -19.36
N PRO A 185 30.32 0.85 -19.03
CA PRO A 185 30.29 1.63 -17.83
C PRO A 185 30.49 0.66 -16.67
N ARG A 186 31.68 0.69 -16.07
CA ARG A 186 31.96 -0.04 -14.85
C ARG A 186 30.95 0.48 -13.85
N ARG A 187 29.88 -0.29 -13.59
CA ARG A 187 28.93 -0.04 -12.51
C ARG A 187 29.76 0.15 -11.26
N ARG A 188 29.96 1.41 -10.86
CA ARG A 188 30.72 1.75 -9.68
C ARG A 188 29.89 1.18 -8.53
N VAL A 189 30.42 0.17 -7.83
CA VAL A 189 29.75 -0.43 -6.70
C VAL A 189 29.71 0.63 -5.62
N VAL A 190 28.59 1.34 -5.56
CA VAL A 190 28.36 2.35 -4.56
C VAL A 190 28.20 1.64 -3.22
N ARG A 191 29.14 1.87 -2.31
CA ARG A 191 29.15 1.22 -1.00
C ARG A 191 28.21 1.95 -0.06
N ARG A 192 27.37 1.20 0.64
CA ARG A 192 26.53 1.65 1.75
C ARG A 192 27.34 2.51 2.72
N ILE A 193 26.80 3.67 3.10
CA ILE A 193 27.30 4.43 4.24
C ILE A 193 26.91 3.64 5.49
N ARG A 194 27.87 2.91 6.07
CA ARG A 194 27.65 2.21 7.33
C ARG A 194 27.92 3.17 8.48
N PRO A 195 26.99 3.30 9.44
CA PRO A 195 27.25 4.05 10.65
C PRO A 195 28.44 3.44 11.41
N PRO A 196 29.35 4.25 11.99
CA PRO A 196 30.28 3.79 13.01
C PRO A 196 29.55 3.01 14.10
N LYS A 197 30.21 1.99 14.66
CA LYS A 197 29.63 1.08 15.67
C LYS A 197 29.05 1.81 16.89
N ASP A 198 29.58 2.98 17.22
CA ASP A 198 29.21 3.78 18.40
C ASP A 198 28.22 4.91 18.06
N SER A 199 27.61 4.88 16.87
CA SER A 199 26.59 5.87 16.49
C SER A 199 25.36 5.77 17.39
N PRO A 200 24.77 6.89 17.83
CA PRO A 200 23.48 6.87 18.50
C PRO A 200 22.43 6.18 17.64
N LEU A 201 21.69 5.24 18.23
CA LEU A 201 20.60 4.51 17.58
C LEU A 201 19.25 5.01 18.11
N ASP A 202 18.23 4.92 17.27
CA ASP A 202 16.84 5.05 17.68
C ASP A 202 16.37 3.82 18.47
N LEU A 203 15.12 3.84 18.90
CA LEU A 203 14.46 2.78 19.67
C LEU A 203 14.39 1.45 18.90
N PHE A 204 14.60 1.46 17.59
CA PHE A 204 14.50 0.31 16.69
C PHE A 204 15.86 -0.16 16.16
N GLY A 205 16.97 0.46 16.61
CA GLY A 205 18.32 0.11 16.20
C GLY A 205 18.80 0.75 14.90
N ASN A 206 18.05 1.68 14.31
CA ASN A 206 18.55 2.47 13.18
C ASN A 206 19.38 3.65 13.69
N PRO A 207 20.40 4.12 12.96
CA PRO A 207 21.12 5.34 13.30
C PRO A 207 20.18 6.54 13.48
N ALA A 208 20.28 7.27 14.59
CA ALA A 208 19.38 8.38 14.89
C ALA A 208 19.62 9.63 14.01
N SER A 209 20.82 9.77 13.43
CA SER A 209 21.20 10.94 12.62
C SER A 209 20.82 10.77 11.13
N SER A 210 20.33 11.83 10.50
CA SER A 210 20.02 11.90 9.05
C SER A 210 21.26 11.85 8.15
N GLN A 211 22.48 11.96 8.70
CA GLN A 211 23.72 11.88 7.91
C GLN A 211 23.95 10.50 7.27
N TYR A 212 23.20 9.49 7.71
CA TYR A 212 23.24 8.12 7.18
C TYR A 212 22.13 7.82 6.18
N ASP A 213 21.29 8.80 5.87
CA ASP A 213 20.31 8.72 4.81
C ASP A 213 21.02 8.72 3.44
N LEU A 214 20.32 8.33 2.38
CA LEU A 214 20.88 8.29 1.02
C LEU A 214 21.31 9.68 0.53
N ALA A 215 20.55 10.72 0.89
CA ALA A 215 20.81 12.10 0.49
C ALA A 215 20.96 13.02 1.72
N PRO A 216 21.89 13.98 1.69
CA PRO A 216 21.99 15.01 2.73
C PRO A 216 20.71 15.86 2.83
N ASP A 217 20.47 16.42 4.01
CA ASP A 217 19.37 17.37 4.23
C ASP A 217 19.51 18.60 3.33
N GLY A 218 18.39 19.09 2.78
CA GLY A 218 18.33 20.21 1.84
C GLY A 218 18.88 19.95 0.42
N SER A 219 19.48 18.79 0.15
CA SER A 219 20.14 18.52 -1.14
C SER A 219 19.19 18.21 -2.30
N MET A 220 17.89 18.05 -2.04
CA MET A 220 16.91 17.70 -3.06
C MET A 220 16.31 18.92 -3.79
N TYR A 221 16.69 20.15 -3.45
CA TYR A 221 16.27 21.31 -4.22
C TYR A 221 17.02 21.36 -5.58
N PRO A 222 16.36 21.60 -6.73
CA PRO A 222 14.96 22.01 -6.90
C PRO A 222 14.00 20.88 -7.36
N PHE A 223 14.27 19.62 -7.01
CA PHE A 223 13.45 18.49 -7.48
C PHE A 223 12.03 18.54 -6.94
N ARG A 224 11.06 18.30 -7.85
CA ARG A 224 9.64 18.36 -7.55
C ARG A 224 9.01 16.97 -7.48
N LEU A 225 8.25 16.71 -6.41
CA LEU A 225 7.53 15.46 -6.16
C LEU A 225 6.02 15.63 -6.27
N LEU A 226 5.37 14.74 -7.00
CA LEU A 226 3.91 14.67 -7.11
C LEU A 226 3.38 13.47 -6.33
N ILE A 227 2.43 13.67 -5.44
CA ILE A 227 1.89 12.61 -4.58
C ILE A 227 0.40 12.47 -4.86
N GLY A 228 0.02 11.36 -5.50
CA GLY A 228 -1.37 10.94 -5.63
C GLY A 228 -1.77 10.10 -4.43
N LYS A 229 -2.43 10.70 -3.45
CA LYS A 229 -2.93 10.03 -2.24
C LYS A 229 -4.40 9.70 -2.42
N PHE A 230 -4.69 8.59 -3.08
CA PHE A 230 -6.05 8.18 -3.44
C PHE A 230 -6.76 7.36 -2.36
N TYR A 231 -6.11 7.15 -1.21
CA TYR A 231 -6.68 6.46 -0.06
C TYR A 231 -6.76 7.38 1.17
N ASN A 232 -7.96 7.46 1.76
CA ASN A 232 -8.28 8.39 2.85
C ASN A 232 -8.84 7.67 4.09
N GLY A 233 -8.70 6.35 4.14
CA GLY A 233 -9.19 5.52 5.22
C GLY A 233 -8.32 5.58 6.47
N GLU A 234 -8.84 5.02 7.57
CA GLU A 234 -8.06 4.54 8.72
C GLU A 234 -7.18 5.61 9.40
N GLY A 235 -7.59 6.89 9.31
CA GLY A 235 -6.85 8.02 9.87
C GLY A 235 -5.71 8.53 8.97
N PHE A 236 -5.52 7.94 7.79
CA PHE A 236 -4.56 8.38 6.79
C PHE A 236 -5.11 9.57 5.99
N THR A 237 -5.04 10.74 6.60
CA THR A 237 -5.52 12.02 6.04
C THR A 237 -4.37 12.79 5.39
N VAL A 238 -4.67 13.77 4.54
CA VAL A 238 -3.64 14.72 4.04
C VAL A 238 -2.90 15.39 5.20
N LYS A 239 -3.62 15.74 6.27
CA LYS A 239 -3.04 16.39 7.44
C LYS A 239 -2.00 15.49 8.13
N SER A 240 -2.33 14.23 8.42
CA SER A 240 -1.38 13.31 9.04
C SER A 240 -0.21 13.00 8.09
N PHE A 241 -0.45 12.92 6.78
CA PHE A 241 0.62 12.80 5.79
C PHE A 241 1.60 14.00 5.85
N ILE A 242 1.10 15.24 5.82
CA ILE A 242 1.92 16.46 5.91
C ILE A 242 2.75 16.46 7.20
N GLN A 243 2.12 16.10 8.33
CA GLN A 243 2.77 16.12 9.65
C GLN A 243 3.89 15.08 9.80
N HIS A 244 3.94 14.06 8.94
CA HIS A 244 4.89 12.95 9.05
C HIS A 244 5.78 12.86 7.83
N VAL A 245 5.22 12.40 6.71
CA VAL A 245 5.95 12.26 5.46
C VAL A 245 6.39 13.62 4.93
N GLY A 246 5.48 14.61 4.95
CA GLY A 246 5.74 15.96 4.45
C GLY A 246 6.93 16.64 5.13
N GLN A 247 7.03 16.55 6.46
CA GLN A 247 8.18 17.10 7.21
C GLN A 247 9.51 16.49 6.78
N MET A 248 9.52 15.20 6.45
CA MET A 248 10.74 14.50 6.03
C MET A 248 11.13 14.84 4.59
N LEU A 249 10.15 15.05 3.72
CA LEU A 249 10.37 15.59 2.37
C LEU A 249 10.91 17.03 2.43
N ASP A 250 10.34 17.86 3.29
CA ASP A 250 10.80 19.24 3.54
C ASP A 250 12.24 19.26 4.06
N GLN A 251 12.58 18.38 5.01
CA GLN A 251 13.95 18.24 5.54
C GLN A 251 14.96 17.91 4.43
N LYS A 252 14.59 17.07 3.46
CA LYS A 252 15.44 16.77 2.30
C LYS A 252 15.49 17.87 1.26
N GLY A 253 14.58 18.85 1.31
CA GLY A 253 14.54 19.99 0.41
C GLY A 253 13.75 19.76 -0.87
N PHE A 254 12.88 18.73 -0.90
CA PHE A 254 11.97 18.55 -2.02
C PHE A 254 10.92 19.68 -2.06
N ASP A 255 10.57 20.12 -3.27
CA ASP A 255 9.30 20.82 -3.50
C ASP A 255 8.25 19.77 -3.83
N TRP A 256 7.16 19.69 -3.08
CA TRP A 256 6.22 18.58 -3.26
C TRP A 256 4.77 19.05 -3.24
N TYR A 257 3.95 18.35 -3.99
CA TYR A 257 2.52 18.59 -4.13
C TYR A 257 1.76 17.29 -3.88
N ILE A 258 0.69 17.37 -3.10
CA ILE A 258 -0.17 16.23 -2.78
C ILE A 258 -1.60 16.54 -3.23
N THR A 259 -2.24 15.56 -3.84
CA THR A 259 -3.64 15.63 -4.25
C THR A 259 -4.33 14.30 -4.02
N GLU A 260 -5.63 14.37 -3.74
CA GLU A 260 -6.51 13.21 -3.60
C GLU A 260 -7.36 13.02 -4.88
N GLU A 261 -7.28 13.97 -5.82
CA GLU A 261 -8.09 14.01 -7.05
C GLU A 261 -7.30 13.49 -8.25
N GLU A 262 -7.89 12.55 -8.99
CA GLU A 262 -7.26 11.92 -10.16
C GLU A 262 -6.98 12.92 -11.29
N ASP A 263 -7.94 13.80 -11.60
CA ASP A 263 -7.81 14.77 -12.69
C ASP A 263 -6.66 15.77 -12.43
N ASP A 264 -6.57 16.28 -11.20
CA ASP A 264 -5.49 17.18 -10.79
C ASP A 264 -4.14 16.46 -10.81
N PHE A 265 -4.08 15.20 -10.32
CA PHE A 265 -2.87 14.39 -10.43
C PHE A 265 -2.43 14.22 -11.88
N LEU A 266 -3.34 13.88 -12.81
CA LEU A 266 -3.03 13.69 -14.22
C LEU A 266 -2.61 15.00 -14.91
N GLU A 267 -3.23 16.13 -14.56
CA GLU A 267 -2.82 17.45 -15.04
C GLU A 267 -1.37 17.75 -14.61
N LYS A 268 -1.06 17.58 -13.33
CA LYS A 268 0.28 17.83 -12.80
C LYS A 268 1.31 16.86 -13.35
N LEU A 269 0.97 15.57 -13.49
CA LEU A 269 1.86 14.57 -14.07
C LEU A 269 2.25 14.93 -15.51
N ASN A 270 1.27 15.40 -16.31
CA ASN A 270 1.46 15.78 -17.70
C ASN A 270 2.18 17.12 -17.90
N SER A 271 2.28 17.96 -16.87
CA SER A 271 2.99 19.25 -16.94
C SER A 271 4.49 19.09 -17.24
N GLY A 272 5.08 17.95 -16.85
CA GLY A 272 6.53 17.71 -16.93
C GLY A 272 7.33 18.39 -15.82
N ASP A 273 6.68 19.06 -14.86
CA ASP A 273 7.35 19.77 -13.78
C ASP A 273 7.86 18.85 -12.66
N TYR A 274 7.25 17.67 -12.50
CA TYR A 274 7.53 16.74 -11.41
C TYR A 274 8.37 15.58 -11.91
N ILE A 275 9.51 15.31 -11.28
CA ILE A 275 10.45 14.26 -11.73
C ILE A 275 10.29 12.93 -10.97
N VAL A 276 9.56 12.97 -9.85
CA VAL A 276 9.15 11.78 -9.10
C VAL A 276 7.66 11.87 -8.82
N ALA A 277 6.94 10.77 -9.03
CA ALA A 277 5.52 10.66 -8.69
C ALA A 277 5.25 9.45 -7.80
N TRP A 278 4.40 9.62 -6.79
CA TRP A 278 3.93 8.55 -5.92
C TRP A 278 2.46 8.25 -6.20
N ILE A 279 2.11 6.97 -6.17
CA ILE A 279 0.72 6.50 -6.27
C ILE A 279 0.43 5.67 -5.04
N ILE A 280 -0.41 6.20 -4.17
CA ILE A 280 -0.89 5.52 -2.96
C ILE A 280 -2.39 5.28 -3.13
N SER A 281 -2.78 4.05 -3.45
CA SER A 281 -4.17 3.71 -3.75
C SER A 281 -4.60 2.42 -3.07
N PHE A 282 -5.88 2.38 -2.74
CA PHE A 282 -6.57 1.16 -2.31
C PHE A 282 -8.00 1.17 -2.85
N CYS A 283 -8.32 0.19 -3.69
CA CYS A 283 -9.66 -0.09 -4.19
C CYS A 283 -10.37 1.14 -4.78
N SER A 284 -9.60 2.04 -5.41
CA SER A 284 -10.14 3.20 -6.11
C SER A 284 -10.08 2.93 -7.61
N LEU A 285 -11.24 2.62 -8.21
CA LEU A 285 -11.34 2.52 -9.67
C LEU A 285 -10.99 3.89 -10.25
N PRO A 286 -9.99 4.01 -11.13
CA PRO A 286 -9.80 5.27 -11.81
C PRO A 286 -10.99 5.55 -12.71
N THR A 287 -11.36 6.82 -12.74
CA THR A 287 -12.44 7.30 -13.61
C THR A 287 -12.09 7.10 -15.09
N LEU A 288 -10.79 7.12 -15.43
CA LEU A 288 -10.30 7.06 -16.80
C LEU A 288 -9.09 6.12 -16.93
N VAL A 289 -9.31 4.80 -16.80
CA VAL A 289 -8.26 3.75 -16.85
C VAL A 289 -7.25 3.95 -17.99
N GLU A 290 -7.74 4.16 -19.23
CA GLU A 290 -6.87 4.33 -20.41
C GLU A 290 -6.02 5.60 -20.35
N GLN A 291 -6.61 6.71 -19.90
CA GLN A 291 -5.89 7.99 -19.80
C GLN A 291 -4.86 7.94 -18.68
N PHE A 292 -5.21 7.34 -17.55
CA PHE A 292 -4.30 7.13 -16.43
C PHE A 292 -3.11 6.26 -16.87
N SER A 293 -3.38 5.08 -17.44
CA SER A 293 -2.35 4.17 -17.95
C SER A 293 -1.41 4.84 -18.96
N ALA A 294 -1.96 5.56 -19.94
CA ALA A 294 -1.18 6.27 -20.95
C ALA A 294 -0.31 7.38 -20.33
N ALA A 295 -0.82 8.11 -19.34
CA ALA A 295 -0.07 9.16 -18.65
C ALA A 295 1.08 8.58 -17.82
N ILE A 296 0.85 7.48 -17.08
CA ILE A 296 1.91 6.79 -16.32
C ILE A 296 3.00 6.28 -17.24
N LEU A 297 2.64 5.59 -18.33
CA LEU A 297 3.63 5.05 -19.28
C LEU A 297 4.45 6.18 -19.92
N LYS A 298 3.80 7.27 -20.34
CA LYS A 298 4.48 8.46 -20.88
C LYS A 298 5.44 9.06 -19.85
N TYR A 299 5.00 9.20 -18.60
CA TYR A 299 5.80 9.75 -17.51
C TYR A 299 7.06 8.92 -17.24
N HIS A 300 6.90 7.59 -17.14
CA HIS A 300 8.00 6.65 -16.94
C HIS A 300 8.98 6.63 -18.13
N ASN A 301 8.46 6.62 -19.36
CA ASN A 301 9.27 6.66 -20.59
C ASN A 301 9.96 8.02 -20.83
N ALA A 302 9.62 9.06 -20.04
CA ALA A 302 10.36 10.32 -20.02
C ALA A 302 11.56 10.30 -19.07
N GLY A 303 11.82 9.17 -18.40
CA GLY A 303 12.90 9.03 -17.42
C GLY A 303 12.50 9.36 -15.97
N ASN A 304 11.24 9.71 -15.71
CA ASN A 304 10.80 10.12 -14.38
C ASN A 304 10.54 8.91 -13.44
N GLY A 305 10.81 9.11 -12.16
CA GLY A 305 10.73 8.07 -11.14
C GLY A 305 9.32 7.82 -10.61
N LEU A 306 8.96 6.55 -10.35
CA LEU A 306 7.67 6.17 -9.79
C LEU A 306 7.81 5.42 -8.46
N PHE A 307 7.07 5.86 -7.45
CA PHE A 307 6.88 5.12 -6.20
C PHE A 307 5.45 4.59 -6.13
N LEU A 308 5.29 3.29 -6.28
CA LEU A 308 4.00 2.62 -6.35
C LEU A 308 3.73 1.88 -5.05
N PHE A 309 2.64 2.25 -4.38
CA PHE A 309 2.21 1.65 -3.14
C PHE A 309 1.01 0.75 -3.39
N GLY A 310 1.19 -0.55 -3.13
CA GLY A 310 0.14 -1.56 -3.11
C GLY A 310 -0.32 -1.85 -1.69
N GLU A 311 -1.50 -2.46 -1.59
CA GLU A 311 -2.09 -2.89 -0.33
C GLU A 311 -2.95 -4.13 -0.52
N ASN A 312 -3.42 -4.70 0.58
CA ASN A 312 -4.18 -5.92 0.60
C ASN A 312 -5.45 -5.89 -0.27
N ASP A 313 -5.84 -7.05 -0.81
CA ASP A 313 -7.04 -7.21 -1.64
C ASP A 313 -7.14 -6.19 -2.79
N ILE A 314 -5.98 -5.78 -3.31
CA ILE A 314 -5.89 -4.84 -4.42
C ILE A 314 -6.59 -5.41 -5.65
N ALA A 315 -7.65 -4.72 -6.08
CA ALA A 315 -8.38 -5.09 -7.28
C ALA A 315 -7.47 -4.91 -8.51
N SER A 316 -7.73 -5.67 -9.57
CA SER A 316 -7.01 -5.50 -10.85
C SER A 316 -7.15 -4.10 -11.44
N LEU A 317 -8.22 -3.39 -11.08
CA LEU A 317 -8.51 -2.02 -11.52
C LEU A 317 -8.08 -0.96 -10.49
N ASP A 318 -7.31 -1.31 -9.48
CA ASP A 318 -6.67 -0.30 -8.62
C ASP A 318 -5.58 0.46 -9.40
N LYS A 319 -5.38 1.74 -9.07
CA LYS A 319 -4.42 2.62 -9.76
C LYS A 319 -2.98 2.09 -9.75
N THR A 320 -2.55 1.45 -8.66
CA THR A 320 -1.22 0.83 -8.59
C THR A 320 -1.11 -0.34 -9.56
N ASN A 321 -2.12 -1.22 -9.64
CA ASN A 321 -2.13 -2.31 -10.61
C ASN A 321 -2.19 -1.79 -12.06
N ILE A 322 -2.95 -0.74 -12.33
CA ILE A 322 -3.02 -0.11 -13.66
C ILE A 322 -1.66 0.49 -14.05
N ALA A 323 -0.98 1.17 -13.12
CA ALA A 323 0.37 1.69 -13.35
C ALA A 323 1.37 0.56 -13.63
N LEU A 324 1.32 -0.53 -12.85
CA LEU A 324 2.17 -1.69 -13.03
C LEU A 324 1.94 -2.38 -14.38
N GLN A 325 0.68 -2.58 -14.77
CA GLN A 325 0.33 -3.19 -16.05
C GLN A 325 0.75 -2.32 -17.24
N ALA A 326 0.67 -0.99 -17.10
CA ALA A 326 1.13 -0.06 -18.12
C ALA A 326 2.65 -0.19 -18.38
N ILE A 327 3.44 -0.42 -17.32
CA ILE A 327 4.91 -0.45 -17.38
C ILE A 327 5.45 -1.84 -17.70
N PHE A 328 4.87 -2.88 -17.08
CA PHE A 328 5.38 -4.25 -17.07
C PHE A 328 4.50 -5.26 -17.83
N GLY A 329 3.43 -4.77 -18.49
CA GLY A 329 2.51 -5.59 -19.27
C GLY A 329 1.30 -6.09 -18.48
N SER A 330 0.24 -6.46 -19.20
CA SER A 330 -1.09 -6.76 -18.65
C SER A 330 -1.13 -7.87 -17.59
N GLU A 331 -0.18 -8.80 -17.66
CA GLU A 331 -0.13 -9.96 -16.75
C GLU A 331 0.51 -9.64 -15.41
N TYR A 332 1.24 -8.52 -15.29
CA TYR A 332 1.92 -8.14 -14.06
C TYR A 332 0.99 -7.36 -13.14
N LEU A 333 0.56 -7.99 -12.05
CA LEU A 333 -0.30 -7.37 -11.05
C LEU A 333 0.01 -7.89 -9.64
N LEU A 334 -0.38 -7.09 -8.66
CA LEU A 334 -0.35 -7.40 -7.25
C LEU A 334 -1.66 -8.07 -6.83
N GLU A 335 -1.58 -8.98 -5.88
CA GLU A 335 -2.72 -9.69 -5.31
C GLU A 335 -2.48 -10.08 -3.85
N GLY A 336 -3.50 -10.67 -3.22
CA GLY A 336 -3.40 -11.23 -1.88
C GLY A 336 -3.60 -10.22 -0.76
N ASN A 337 -3.73 -10.77 0.44
CA ASN A 337 -3.98 -10.05 1.67
C ASN A 337 -3.38 -10.87 2.81
N THR A 338 -2.09 -10.66 3.08
CA THR A 338 -1.40 -11.37 4.16
C THR A 338 -1.16 -10.43 5.34
N PRO A 339 -1.27 -10.90 6.58
CA PRO A 339 -0.96 -10.08 7.76
C PRO A 339 0.53 -9.75 7.77
N GLY A 340 0.91 -8.49 7.72
CA GLY A 340 2.29 -8.08 7.94
C GLY A 340 2.62 -8.01 9.44
N GLN A 341 3.04 -6.83 9.88
CA GLN A 341 3.44 -6.44 11.23
C GLN A 341 4.84 -6.90 11.64
N GLY A 342 5.58 -7.52 10.73
CA GLY A 342 6.98 -7.87 10.92
C GLY A 342 7.92 -6.66 10.97
N THR A 343 9.15 -6.92 11.41
CA THR A 343 10.28 -6.01 11.24
C THR A 343 11.35 -6.72 10.44
N LEU A 344 11.62 -6.20 9.25
CA LEU A 344 12.61 -6.71 8.32
C LEU A 344 14.03 -6.37 8.78
N LYS A 345 14.98 -7.26 8.51
CA LYS A 345 16.39 -7.13 8.87
C LYS A 345 17.30 -7.14 7.64
N PRO A 346 18.48 -6.51 7.69
CA PRO A 346 19.42 -6.54 6.58
C PRO A 346 19.92 -7.97 6.31
N SER A 347 20.00 -8.35 5.04
CA SER A 347 20.58 -9.60 4.55
C SER A 347 21.30 -9.39 3.22
N PRO A 348 22.35 -10.15 2.90
CA PRO A 348 22.87 -10.23 1.53
C PRO A 348 21.90 -10.94 0.57
N ASP A 349 20.99 -11.76 1.09
CA ASP A 349 19.95 -12.46 0.33
C ASP A 349 18.56 -11.83 0.61
N PRO A 350 17.95 -11.12 -0.37
CA PRO A 350 16.67 -10.47 -0.19
C PRO A 350 15.48 -11.43 -0.26
N PHE A 351 15.69 -12.71 -0.61
CA PHE A 351 14.64 -13.72 -0.70
C PHE A 351 14.39 -14.43 0.64
N THR A 352 15.26 -14.21 1.63
CA THR A 352 15.04 -14.71 2.99
C THR A 352 13.87 -13.96 3.63
N SER A 353 12.86 -14.68 4.12
CA SER A 353 11.71 -14.09 4.81
C SER A 353 12.14 -13.17 5.95
N GLY A 354 11.46 -12.03 6.08
CA GLY A 354 11.76 -11.04 7.12
C GLY A 354 13.07 -10.28 6.89
N HIS A 355 13.57 -10.22 5.65
CA HIS A 355 14.82 -9.54 5.35
C HIS A 355 14.73 -8.61 4.14
N PHE A 356 15.67 -7.66 4.07
CA PHE A 356 15.88 -6.76 2.94
C PHE A 356 17.33 -6.77 2.47
N LEU A 357 17.56 -6.43 1.19
CA LEU A 357 18.86 -6.36 0.56
C LEU A 357 19.70 -5.25 1.19
N GLN A 358 20.65 -5.64 2.03
CA GLN A 358 21.40 -4.72 2.88
C GLN A 358 22.22 -3.68 2.09
N ASP A 359 22.70 -4.04 0.90
CA ASP A 359 23.67 -3.23 0.14
C ASP A 359 23.01 -2.38 -0.96
N HIS A 360 21.67 -2.35 -1.03
CA HIS A 360 20.96 -1.47 -1.96
C HIS A 360 20.88 -0.02 -1.43
N LEU A 361 21.02 0.98 -2.30
CA LEU A 361 21.05 2.41 -1.91
C LEU A 361 19.79 2.88 -1.19
N ILE A 362 18.63 2.35 -1.56
CA ILE A 362 17.36 2.61 -0.86
C ILE A 362 17.45 2.24 0.63
N MET A 363 18.28 1.25 0.99
CA MET A 363 18.43 0.75 2.35
C MET A 363 19.57 1.43 3.12
N ALA A 364 20.11 2.55 2.61
CA ALA A 364 21.13 3.35 3.28
C ALA A 364 20.67 3.75 4.70
N GLY A 365 21.49 3.44 5.70
CA GLY A 365 21.18 3.75 7.10
C GLY A 365 20.01 2.97 7.72
N ILE A 366 19.48 1.92 7.08
CA ILE A 366 18.36 1.13 7.63
C ILE A 366 18.89 -0.18 8.19
N GLU A 367 18.68 -0.41 9.49
CA GLU A 367 19.01 -1.65 10.21
C GLU A 367 17.76 -2.44 10.60
N SER A 368 16.59 -1.81 10.59
CA SER A 368 15.30 -2.43 10.84
C SER A 368 14.20 -1.66 10.14
N LEU A 369 13.36 -2.36 9.37
CA LEU A 369 12.29 -1.77 8.58
C LEU A 369 10.95 -2.44 8.89
N TYR A 370 9.95 -1.66 9.29
CA TYR A 370 8.59 -2.16 9.44
C TYR A 370 7.97 -2.43 8.07
N GLU A 371 7.36 -3.60 7.87
CA GLU A 371 6.85 -4.02 6.56
C GLU A 371 5.44 -3.53 6.23
N GLY A 372 4.71 -2.99 7.22
CA GLY A 372 3.28 -2.63 7.10
C GLY A 372 2.39 -3.55 7.94
N ILE A 373 1.10 -3.25 8.06
CA ILE A 373 0.11 -4.06 8.80
C ILE A 373 -0.36 -5.24 7.96
N THR A 374 -0.57 -4.99 6.68
CA THR A 374 -1.07 -5.93 5.69
C THR A 374 -0.26 -5.77 4.43
N ILE A 375 -0.11 -6.87 3.70
CA ILE A 375 0.81 -6.98 2.58
C ILE A 375 0.11 -7.74 1.45
N CYS A 376 0.02 -7.12 0.27
CA CYS A 376 -0.20 -7.83 -0.98
C CYS A 376 1.15 -8.28 -1.56
N TYR A 377 1.17 -8.96 -2.69
CA TYR A 377 2.40 -9.43 -3.31
C TYR A 377 2.24 -9.57 -4.83
N PRO A 378 3.33 -9.49 -5.60
CA PRO A 378 3.26 -9.73 -7.04
C PRO A 378 2.85 -11.17 -7.32
N ARG A 379 1.89 -11.36 -8.22
CA ARG A 379 1.43 -12.71 -8.64
C ARG A 379 2.55 -13.55 -9.24
N ALA A 380 3.48 -12.90 -9.94
CA ALA A 380 4.65 -13.52 -10.55
C ALA A 380 5.85 -12.57 -10.47
N GLN A 381 7.06 -13.11 -10.51
CA GLN A 381 8.27 -12.30 -10.61
C GLN A 381 8.38 -11.72 -12.03
N HIS A 382 8.67 -10.41 -12.14
CA HIS A 382 9.02 -9.78 -13.42
C HIS A 382 10.54 -9.73 -13.58
N SER A 383 11.05 -9.98 -14.79
CA SER A 383 12.50 -10.02 -15.06
C SER A 383 13.19 -8.68 -14.89
N GLU A 384 12.47 -7.57 -15.09
CA GLU A 384 13.00 -6.21 -14.90
C GLU A 384 12.95 -5.72 -13.43
N LEU A 385 12.30 -6.45 -12.53
CA LEU A 385 12.17 -6.06 -11.12
C LEU A 385 13.12 -6.87 -10.25
N GLN A 386 13.98 -6.18 -9.52
CA GLN A 386 14.80 -6.75 -8.47
C GLN A 386 14.02 -6.78 -7.15
N VAL A 387 14.03 -7.92 -6.47
CA VAL A 387 13.51 -8.01 -5.10
C VAL A 387 14.48 -7.35 -4.14
N LEU A 388 14.00 -6.37 -3.39
CA LEU A 388 14.74 -5.70 -2.32
C LEU A 388 14.36 -6.19 -0.94
N ALA A 389 13.16 -6.74 -0.75
CA ALA A 389 12.77 -7.29 0.52
C ALA A 389 11.71 -8.39 0.39
N THR A 390 11.75 -9.34 1.31
CA THR A 390 10.76 -10.41 1.47
C THR A 390 10.13 -10.29 2.84
N SER A 391 8.80 -10.25 2.89
CA SER A 391 8.02 -10.10 4.11
C SER A 391 8.26 -11.24 5.09
N THR A 392 7.85 -11.09 6.33
CA THR A 392 7.93 -12.17 7.32
C THR A 392 7.08 -13.39 6.94
N ASN A 393 6.10 -13.23 6.04
CA ASN A 393 5.32 -14.34 5.48
C ASN A 393 5.94 -15.00 4.24
N GLY A 394 7.12 -14.55 3.80
CA GLY A 394 7.83 -15.16 2.68
C GLY A 394 7.40 -14.67 1.29
N HIS A 395 6.72 -13.52 1.20
CA HIS A 395 6.37 -12.91 -0.09
C HIS A 395 7.26 -11.70 -0.37
N SER A 396 7.69 -11.51 -1.63
CA SER A 396 8.38 -10.29 -2.06
C SER A 396 7.52 -9.06 -1.73
N CYS A 397 8.07 -8.12 -0.96
CA CYS A 397 7.31 -6.98 -0.43
C CYS A 397 7.86 -5.60 -0.81
N ILE A 398 9.12 -5.53 -1.25
CA ILE A 398 9.69 -4.32 -1.83
C ILE A 398 10.46 -4.75 -3.08
N LEU A 399 10.13 -4.14 -4.21
CA LEU A 399 10.78 -4.42 -5.50
C LEU A 399 11.22 -3.10 -6.13
N CYS A 400 12.26 -3.14 -6.95
CA CYS A 400 12.67 -1.98 -7.72
C CYS A 400 13.11 -2.33 -9.15
N ARG A 401 13.02 -1.33 -10.02
CA ARG A 401 13.66 -1.29 -11.34
C ARG A 401 14.58 -0.09 -11.37
N ASP A 402 15.86 -0.32 -11.65
CA ASP A 402 16.83 0.77 -11.85
C ASP A 402 16.64 1.42 -13.23
N ILE A 403 17.39 2.48 -13.49
CA ILE A 403 17.38 3.18 -14.76
C ILE A 403 17.81 2.25 -15.90
N ASP A 404 17.11 2.38 -17.01
CA ASP A 404 17.42 1.80 -18.31
C ASP A 404 17.42 2.97 -19.31
N ASP A 405 18.14 2.89 -20.43
CA ASP A 405 18.62 3.99 -21.30
C ASP A 405 17.56 5.05 -21.73
N SER A 406 16.28 4.83 -21.46
CA SER A 406 15.18 5.78 -21.70
C SER A 406 14.07 5.81 -20.63
N LYS A 407 14.14 4.98 -19.58
CA LYS A 407 13.03 4.77 -18.64
C LYS A 407 13.44 5.04 -17.21
N GLY A 408 12.57 5.72 -16.47
CA GLY A 408 12.83 6.09 -15.08
C GLY A 408 12.89 4.92 -14.12
N ARG A 409 13.32 5.19 -12.89
CA ARG A 409 13.33 4.20 -11.80
C ARG A 409 11.92 3.91 -11.30
N VAL A 410 11.67 2.69 -10.84
CA VAL A 410 10.40 2.31 -10.20
C VAL A 410 10.69 1.63 -8.89
N VAL A 411 9.95 1.98 -7.84
CA VAL A 411 9.88 1.21 -6.59
C VAL A 411 8.44 0.79 -6.37
N VAL A 412 8.25 -0.48 -6.05
CA VAL A 412 6.97 -1.06 -5.67
C VAL A 412 7.07 -1.50 -4.22
N ASP A 413 6.24 -0.92 -3.35
CA ASP A 413 6.10 -1.31 -1.96
C ASP A 413 4.65 -1.75 -1.72
N VAL A 414 4.47 -2.97 -1.22
CA VAL A 414 3.16 -3.61 -1.12
C VAL A 414 2.58 -3.64 0.29
N GLY A 415 3.09 -2.78 1.19
CA GLY A 415 2.56 -2.61 2.55
C GLY A 415 2.50 -1.14 2.96
N PHE A 416 1.70 -0.32 2.26
CA PHE A 416 1.69 1.13 2.49
C PHE A 416 1.11 1.54 3.84
N THR A 417 0.38 0.66 4.53
CA THR A 417 -0.09 0.88 5.91
C THR A 417 1.01 1.32 6.89
N LYS A 418 2.30 1.10 6.60
CA LYS A 418 3.43 1.71 7.33
C LYS A 418 3.41 3.25 7.33
N LEU A 419 2.75 3.88 6.36
CA LEU A 419 2.61 5.33 6.24
C LEU A 419 1.53 5.91 7.17
N PHE A 420 0.72 5.08 7.84
CA PHE A 420 -0.30 5.57 8.76
C PHE A 420 0.33 6.22 9.99
N GLU A 421 -0.33 7.23 10.53
CA GLU A 421 0.16 8.03 11.68
C GLU A 421 0.64 7.15 12.84
N GLN A 422 -0.15 6.15 13.22
CA GLN A 422 0.17 5.23 14.32
C GLN A 422 1.33 4.26 14.02
N TYR A 423 1.74 4.12 12.75
CA TYR A 423 2.84 3.25 12.33
C TYR A 423 4.01 4.01 11.70
N TRP A 424 3.90 5.33 11.52
CA TRP A 424 4.97 6.13 10.92
C TRP A 424 6.27 6.07 11.74
N ASN A 425 6.14 6.18 13.06
CA ASN A 425 7.25 6.13 14.01
C ASN A 425 7.66 4.68 14.34
N THR A 426 7.56 3.76 13.38
CA THR A 426 8.07 2.39 13.49
C THR A 426 9.44 2.27 12.82
N ALA A 427 10.06 1.11 12.96
CA ALA A 427 11.41 0.83 12.52
C ALA A 427 11.66 1.30 11.07
N GLY A 428 12.54 2.29 10.90
CA GLY A 428 13.13 2.66 9.61
C GLY A 428 12.21 3.31 8.56
N THR A 429 10.90 3.43 8.81
CA THR A 429 9.90 3.85 7.80
C THR A 429 10.20 5.23 7.22
N GLY A 430 10.43 6.24 8.06
CA GLY A 430 10.75 7.59 7.60
C GLY A 430 11.97 7.63 6.69
N ARG A 431 13.08 7.00 7.13
CA ARG A 431 14.33 6.89 6.37
C ARG A 431 14.15 6.14 5.05
N TYR A 432 13.43 5.02 5.07
CA TYR A 432 13.12 4.26 3.86
C TYR A 432 12.40 5.13 2.82
N VAL A 433 11.34 5.83 3.23
CA VAL A 433 10.53 6.64 2.32
C VAL A 433 11.35 7.76 1.69
N ILE A 434 12.17 8.48 2.45
CA ILE A 434 13.05 9.52 1.89
C ILE A 434 14.14 8.93 0.99
N ASN A 435 14.72 7.78 1.33
CA ASN A 435 15.76 7.16 0.52
C ASN A 435 15.20 6.71 -0.83
N VAL A 436 14.01 6.10 -0.86
CA VAL A 436 13.32 5.78 -2.11
C VAL A 436 13.11 7.05 -2.93
N SER A 437 12.59 8.10 -2.31
CA SER A 437 12.31 9.37 -2.97
C SER A 437 13.53 9.99 -3.61
N CYS A 438 14.65 10.00 -2.88
CA CYS A 438 15.93 10.50 -3.37
C CYS A 438 16.44 9.61 -4.51
N TRP A 439 16.41 8.29 -4.34
CA TRP A 439 16.85 7.33 -5.36
C TRP A 439 16.06 7.46 -6.66
N LEU A 440 14.75 7.69 -6.58
CA LEU A 440 13.88 7.86 -7.74
C LEU A 440 14.19 9.11 -8.58
N THR A 441 14.91 10.10 -8.05
CA THR A 441 15.32 11.28 -8.83
C THR A 441 16.32 10.97 -9.95
N GLY A 442 16.94 9.78 -9.93
CA GLY A 442 17.97 9.42 -10.90
C GLY A 442 19.35 10.05 -10.62
N VAL A 443 19.46 10.92 -9.62
CA VAL A 443 20.73 11.57 -9.26
C VAL A 443 21.67 10.57 -8.58
N ASN A 444 22.96 10.67 -8.91
CA ASN A 444 24.01 9.92 -8.22
C ASN A 444 24.47 10.74 -7.00
N PHE A 445 24.27 10.19 -5.80
CA PHE A 445 24.61 10.87 -4.54
C PHE A 445 25.99 10.53 -3.98
N ILE A 446 26.72 9.62 -4.63
CA ILE A 446 27.98 9.09 -4.12
C ILE A 446 29.05 9.21 -5.21
N ASP A 447 29.91 10.22 -5.04
CA ASP A 447 31.11 10.50 -5.83
C ASP A 447 32.33 9.67 -5.41
#